data_AF-A0A1Y0IN12-F1
#
_entry.id   AF-A0A1Y0IN12-F1
#
_cell.length_a   1.000
_cell.length_b   1.000
_cell.length_c   1.000
_cell.angle_alpha   90.00
_cell.angle_beta   90.00
_cell.angle_gamma   90.00
#
_symmetry.space_group_name_H-M   'P 1'
#
loop_
_entity.id
_entity.type
_entity.pdbx_description
1 polymer ?
#
loop_
_entity_poly.entity_id
_entity_poly.type
_entity_poly.pdbx_seq_one_letter_code
_entity_poly.pdbx_strand_id
1 'polypeptide(L)'
;MSAIITSIINWKGGVGKTTLAHHLGTGLTYRRKRTLLVDLDPQCNLSYLSVGAANHLIMTRQGTPAIHTVLKAFSNNSLSPLKTSS
;
A
#
# COMPACT_ATOMS: atom_id res chain seq x y z
N MET A 1 21.02 -6.02 -4.62
CA MET A 1 19.71 -6.72 -4.62
C MET A 1 18.81 -6.00 -5.61
N SER A 2 18.21 -6.71 -6.58
CA SER A 2 17.30 -6.10 -7.57
C SER A 2 15.85 -6.18 -7.08
N ALA A 3 15.02 -5.18 -7.42
CA ALA A 3 13.60 -5.16 -7.15
C ALA A 3 12.82 -5.37 -8.47
N ILE A 4 11.75 -6.16 -8.42
CA ILE A 4 10.82 -6.29 -9.53
C ILE A 4 9.79 -5.16 -9.43
N ILE A 5 9.66 -4.36 -10.48
CA ILE A 5 8.71 -3.24 -10.56
C ILE A 5 7.56 -3.68 -11.46
N THR A 6 6.33 -3.59 -10.95
CA THR A 6 5.12 -3.94 -11.69
C THR A 6 4.09 -2.84 -11.53
N SER A 7 3.62 -2.29 -12.65
CA SER A 7 2.61 -1.23 -12.67
C SER A 7 1.27 -1.78 -13.15
N ILE A 8 0.19 -1.52 -12.41
CA ILE A 8 -1.17 -1.89 -12.80
C ILE A 8 -1.84 -0.65 -13.39
N ILE A 9 -1.97 -0.63 -14.72
CA ILE A 9 -2.55 0.47 -15.48
C ILE A 9 -3.82 0.03 -16.20
N ASN A 10 -4.82 0.90 -16.25
CA ASN A 10 -6.03 0.76 -17.06
C ASN A 10 -6.69 2.14 -17.17
N TRP A 11 -7.00 2.54 -18.39
CA TRP A 11 -7.60 3.84 -18.74
C TRP A 11 -9.07 3.98 -18.32
N LYS A 12 -9.76 2.86 -18.05
CA LYS A 12 -11.15 2.87 -17.58
C LYS A 12 -11.24 2.86 -16.06
N GLY A 13 -12.05 3.74 -15.47
CA GLY A 13 -12.38 3.75 -14.04
C GLY A 13 -13.21 2.52 -13.61
N GLY A 14 -13.13 2.12 -12.34
CA GLY A 14 -14.01 1.08 -11.78
C GLY A 14 -13.71 -0.38 -12.18
N VAL A 15 -12.59 -0.64 -12.84
CA VAL A 15 -12.20 -1.98 -13.35
C VAL A 15 -11.38 -2.84 -12.36
N GLY A 16 -11.33 -2.46 -11.09
CA GLY A 16 -10.67 -3.25 -10.05
C GLY A 16 -9.14 -3.16 -9.97
N LYS A 17 -8.49 -2.21 -10.66
CA LYS A 17 -7.01 -2.00 -10.60
C LYS A 17 -6.48 -1.92 -9.17
N THR A 18 -7.08 -1.05 -8.36
CA THR A 18 -6.69 -0.76 -6.99
C THR A 18 -6.85 -1.99 -6.10
N THR A 19 -7.98 -2.68 -6.26
CA THR A 19 -8.28 -3.93 -5.55
C THR A 19 -7.28 -5.03 -5.92
N LEU A 20 -6.92 -5.15 -7.20
CA LEU A 20 -5.90 -6.09 -7.65
C LEU A 20 -4.53 -5.75 -7.09
N ALA A 21 -4.12 -4.48 -7.13
CA ALA A 21 -2.85 -4.01 -6.58
C ALA A 21 -2.72 -4.33 -5.08
N HIS A 22 -3.77 -4.05 -4.32
CA HIS A 22 -3.81 -4.34 -2.88
C HIS A 22 -3.73 -5.85 -2.59
N HIS A 23 -4.51 -6.68 -3.27
CA HIS A 23 -4.49 -8.13 -3.07
C HIS A 23 -3.17 -8.78 -3.54
N LEU A 24 -2.58 -8.29 -4.63
CA LEU A 24 -1.27 -8.74 -5.08
C LEU A 24 -0.19 -8.40 -4.04
N GLY A 25 -0.21 -7.16 -3.54
CA GLY A 25 0.71 -6.69 -2.51
C GLY A 25 0.65 -7.53 -1.24
N THR A 26 -0.56 -7.70 -0.69
CA THR A 26 -0.81 -8.51 0.50
C THR A 26 -0.41 -9.97 0.28
N GLY A 27 -0.77 -10.58 -0.85
CA GLY A 27 -0.37 -11.95 -1.18
C GLY A 27 1.15 -12.16 -1.27
N LEU A 28 1.90 -11.18 -1.77
CA LEU A 28 3.36 -11.20 -1.77
C LEU A 28 3.92 -11.06 -0.35
N THR A 29 3.34 -10.18 0.47
CA THR A 29 3.72 -10.05 1.89
C THR A 29 3.46 -11.34 2.67
N TYR A 30 2.33 -12.01 2.45
CA TYR A 30 2.04 -13.33 3.04
C TYR A 30 3.08 -14.39 2.64
N ARG A 31 3.63 -14.29 1.44
CA ARG A 31 4.77 -15.10 0.97
C ARG A 31 6.14 -14.60 1.47
N ARG A 32 6.16 -13.76 2.51
CA ARG A 32 7.36 -13.16 3.12
C ARG A 32 8.23 -12.37 2.13
N LYS A 33 7.61 -11.79 1.09
CA LYS A 33 8.30 -10.86 0.20
C LYS A 33 8.15 -9.44 0.75
N ARG A 34 9.25 -8.67 0.68
CA ARG A 34 9.24 -7.24 0.95
C ARG A 34 8.54 -6.53 -0.21
N THR A 35 7.31 -6.08 0.01
CA THR A 35 6.44 -5.60 -1.07
C THR A 35 5.99 -4.16 -0.86
N LEU A 36 6.53 -3.24 -1.65
CA LEU A 36 6.18 -1.83 -1.62
C LEU A 36 5.01 -1.55 -2.56
N LEU A 37 3.90 -1.05 -2.01
CA LEU A 37 2.80 -0.50 -2.79
C LEU A 37 2.98 1.01 -2.93
N VAL A 38 2.86 1.52 -4.16
CA VAL A 38 2.93 2.95 -4.48
C VAL A 38 1.62 3.34 -5.15
N ASP A 39 0.94 4.31 -4.55
CA ASP A 39 -0.29 4.88 -5.09
C ASP A 39 0.05 6.15 -5.87
N LEU A 40 -0.21 6.13 -7.18
CA LEU A 40 0.00 7.27 -8.08
C LEU A 40 -1.33 7.83 -8.60
N ASP A 41 -2.46 7.35 -8.09
CA ASP A 41 -3.79 7.85 -8.43
C ASP A 41 -4.14 9.03 -7.51
N PRO A 42 -4.49 10.22 -8.05
CA PRO A 42 -4.92 11.36 -7.25
C PRO A 42 -6.12 11.06 -6.32
N GLN A 43 -6.91 10.02 -6.62
CA GLN A 43 -8.02 9.60 -5.76
C GLN A 43 -7.56 8.88 -4.49
N CYS A 44 -6.30 8.44 -4.41
CA CYS A 44 -5.71 7.81 -3.23
C CYS A 44 -6.44 6.53 -2.73
N ASN A 45 -7.18 5.84 -3.61
CA ASN A 45 -7.98 4.67 -3.23
C ASN A 45 -7.12 3.51 -2.70
N LEU A 46 -5.90 3.32 -3.22
CA LEU A 46 -5.02 2.23 -2.75
C LEU A 46 -4.51 2.53 -1.36
N SER A 47 -4.14 3.78 -1.11
CA SER A 47 -3.71 4.27 0.19
C SER A 47 -4.80 4.08 1.22
N TYR A 48 -6.03 4.52 0.92
CA TYR A 48 -7.19 4.37 1.80
C TYR A 48 -7.46 2.90 2.19
N LEU A 49 -7.46 1.99 1.20
CA LEU A 49 -7.66 0.55 1.44
C LEU A 49 -6.53 -0.07 2.28
N SER A 50 -5.30 0.42 2.15
CA SER A 50 -4.13 -0.21 2.78
C SER A 50 -3.90 0.19 4.22
N VAL A 51 -4.15 1.44 4.60
CA VAL A 51 -4.03 1.91 6.00
C VAL A 51 -5.36 1.90 6.76
N GLY A 52 -6.48 1.86 6.06
CA GLY A 52 -7.82 1.97 6.65
C GLY A 52 -8.24 3.42 6.89
N ALA A 53 -9.56 3.66 6.91
CA ALA A 53 -10.17 4.98 6.91
C ALA A 53 -9.72 5.90 8.06
N ALA A 54 -9.67 5.35 9.28
CA ALA A 54 -9.31 6.10 10.48
C ALA A 54 -7.84 6.55 10.44
N ASN A 55 -6.92 5.65 10.07
CA ASN A 55 -5.50 5.95 9.97
C ASN A 55 -5.22 6.93 8.82
N HIS A 56 -5.93 6.79 7.70
CA HIS A 56 -5.80 7.72 6.58
C HIS A 56 -6.16 9.15 6.99
N LEU A 57 -7.23 9.34 7.78
CA LEU A 57 -7.64 10.66 8.28
C LEU A 57 -6.60 11.27 9.22
N ILE A 58 -6.02 10.46 10.11
CA ILE A 58 -4.99 10.90 11.06
C ILE A 58 -3.72 11.32 10.30
N MET A 59 -3.26 10.50 9.36
CA MET A 59 -2.05 10.76 8.57
C MET A 59 -2.17 12.00 7.68
N THR A 60 -3.35 12.19 7.06
CA THR A 60 -3.61 13.39 6.23
C THR A 60 -3.72 14.66 7.07
N ARG A 61 -4.37 14.60 8.25
CA ARG A 61 -4.48 15.76 9.16
C ARG A 61 -3.15 16.17 9.81
N GLN A 62 -2.24 15.23 10.03
CA GLN A 62 -0.91 15.53 10.57
C GLN A 62 0.09 16.01 9.51
N GLY A 63 -0.35 16.23 8.26
CA GLY A 63 0.52 16.71 7.18
C GLY A 63 1.66 15.75 6.86
N THR A 64 1.51 14.45 7.17
CA THR A 64 2.58 13.48 6.96
C THR A 64 2.64 13.13 5.48
N PRO A 65 3.77 13.38 4.77
CA PRO A 65 3.87 13.00 3.37
C PRO A 65 3.73 11.49 3.24
N ALA A 66 2.82 11.01 2.38
CA ALA A 66 2.57 9.58 2.20
C ALA A 66 3.86 8.80 1.89
N ILE A 67 4.77 9.39 1.08
CA ILE A 67 6.09 8.85 0.77
C ILE A 67 6.96 8.68 2.03
N HIS A 68 6.93 9.64 2.96
CA HIS A 68 7.77 9.59 4.17
C HIS A 68 7.30 8.49 5.13
N THR A 69 5.98 8.30 5.30
CA THR A 69 5.42 7.20 6.09
C THR A 69 5.80 5.84 5.51
N VAL A 70 5.66 5.71 4.19
CA VAL A 70 5.99 4.47 3.46
C VAL A 70 7.49 4.17 3.55
N LEU A 71 8.37 5.15 3.34
CA LEU A 71 9.82 4.95 3.47
C LEU A 71 10.22 4.56 4.90
N LYS A 72 9.65 5.19 5.93
CA LYS A 72 9.93 4.81 7.33
C LYS A 72 9.43 3.41 7.66
N ALA A 73 8.22 3.05 7.24
CA ALA A 73 7.67 1.72 7.46
C ALA A 73 8.53 0.63 6.78
N PHE A 74 9.04 0.90 5.57
CA PHE A 74 9.97 0.03 4.86
C PHE A 74 11.35 -0.04 5.51
N SER A 75 11.89 1.11 5.93
CA SER A 75 13.22 1.23 6.54
C SER A 75 13.30 0.54 7.89
N ASN A 76 12.25 0.64 8.70
CA ASN A 76 12.26 0.14 10.07
C ASN A 76 12.02 -1.37 10.19
N ASN A 77 11.90 -2.10 9.07
CA ASN A 77 11.70 -3.57 9.04
C ASN A 77 10.53 -4.07 9.94
N SER A 78 9.61 -3.18 10.32
CA SER A 78 8.59 -3.38 11.36
C SER A 78 7.22 -3.75 10.78
N LEU A 79 7.18 -4.14 9.52
CA LEU A 79 5.98 -4.75 8.93
C LEU A 79 5.95 -6.21 9.37
N SER A 80 5.56 -6.47 10.62
CA SER A 80 4.98 -7.77 10.96
C SER A 80 3.82 -8.01 10.00
N PRO A 81 3.71 -9.19 9.36
CA PRO A 81 2.53 -9.50 8.55
C PRO A 81 1.31 -9.21 9.42
N LEU A 82 0.35 -8.45 8.88
CA LEU A 82 -0.93 -8.15 9.52
C LEU A 82 -1.39 -9.42 10.24
N LYS A 83 -1.28 -9.44 11.58
CA LYS A 83 -1.76 -10.56 12.39
C LYS A 83 -3.27 -10.54 12.23
N THR A 84 -3.80 -11.36 11.34
CA THR A 84 -5.21 -11.69 11.34
C THR A 84 -5.47 -12.45 12.63
N SER A 85 -6.21 -11.82 13.55
CA SER A 85 -6.88 -12.53 14.64
C SER A 85 -7.70 -13.66 14.04
N SER A 86 -7.60 -14.83 14.65
CA SER A 86 -8.44 -16.00 14.36
C SER A 86 -9.92 -15.67 14.52
#